data_AF-A0A0J9YAN4-F1
#
_entry.id   AF-A0A0J9YAN4-F1
#
_cell.length_a   1.000
_cell.length_b   1.000
_cell.length_c   1.000
_cell.angle_alpha   90.00
_cell.angle_beta   90.00
_cell.angle_gamma   90.00
#
_symmetry.space_group_name_H-M   'P 1'
#
loop_
_entity.id
_entity.type
_entity.pdbx_description
1 polymer ?
#
loop_
_entity_poly.entity_id
_entity_poly.type
_entity_poly.pdbx_seq_one_letter_code
_entity_poly.pdbx_strand_id
1 'polypeptide(L)'
;NYIDCIYDVTIAYPVNIVQSEINLILTGRTPQKVLFHIERIDLSCLPPRDDDIAQWINELWIAKDEKLDSFYSQQPPRIHFPNDNNKFIWEDDNSLQKTVKLFTLCFWLLLITLWFYHLTFLRFVQVLFAYFIFAYVYVHSKYGGIQQMVYVKWWHTMKSKIAHW
;
A
#
# COMPACT_ATOMS: atom_id res chain seq x y z
N ASN A 1 13.60 -21.79 4.84
CA ASN A 1 12.90 -20.95 5.83
C ASN A 1 12.90 -19.50 5.37
N TYR A 2 11.96 -19.17 4.48
CA TYR A 2 11.81 -17.81 3.90
C TYR A 2 10.49 -17.15 4.34
N ILE A 3 9.60 -17.92 4.96
CA ILE A 3 8.28 -17.50 5.44
C ILE A 3 8.31 -17.73 6.95
N ASP A 4 7.97 -16.71 7.73
CA ASP A 4 7.98 -16.75 9.20
C ASP A 4 6.56 -16.88 9.79
N CYS A 5 5.52 -16.40 9.09
CA CYS A 5 4.12 -16.57 9.45
C CYS A 5 3.21 -16.20 8.27
N ILE A 6 1.93 -16.58 8.37
CA ILE A 6 0.90 -16.24 7.40
C ILE A 6 -0.07 -15.26 8.07
N TYR A 7 -0.42 -14.18 7.36
CA TYR A 7 -1.44 -13.24 7.82
C TYR A 7 -2.71 -13.48 7.04
N ASP A 8 -3.77 -13.87 7.75
CA ASP A 8 -5.11 -13.86 7.21
C ASP A 8 -5.72 -12.47 7.38
N VAL A 9 -6.08 -11.85 6.25
CA VAL A 9 -6.69 -10.51 6.23
C VAL A 9 -8.09 -10.63 5.65
N THR A 10 -9.06 -10.11 6.41
CA THR A 10 -10.45 -10.00 5.99
C THR A 10 -10.89 -8.55 6.10
N ILE A 11 -11.47 -8.03 5.02
CA ILE A 11 -11.90 -6.64 4.90
C ILE A 11 -13.41 -6.62 4.71
N ALA A 12 -14.13 -5.83 5.51
CA ALA A 12 -15.56 -5.64 5.35
C ALA A 12 -15.93 -4.16 5.17
N TYR A 13 -16.92 -3.94 4.30
CA TYR A 13 -17.42 -2.63 3.90
C TYR A 13 -18.88 -2.47 4.38
N PRO A 14 -19.11 -1.96 5.60
CA PRO A 14 -20.47 -1.80 6.14
C PRO A 14 -21.30 -0.74 5.40
N VAL A 15 -20.67 0.26 4.77
CA VAL A 15 -21.37 1.37 4.10
C VAL A 15 -20.69 1.65 2.77
N ASN A 16 -21.48 1.64 1.69
CA ASN A 16 -21.07 1.84 0.29
C ASN A 16 -20.01 0.84 -0.19
N ILE A 17 -20.47 -0.31 -0.69
CA ILE A 17 -19.59 -1.28 -1.36
C ILE A 17 -19.23 -0.72 -2.74
N VAL A 18 -17.99 -0.30 -2.90
CA VAL A 18 -17.46 0.16 -4.18
C VAL A 18 -17.07 -1.06 -4.99
N GLN A 19 -17.89 -1.41 -5.97
CA GLN A 19 -17.62 -2.55 -6.86
C GLN A 19 -16.57 -2.23 -7.95
N SER A 20 -16.34 -0.95 -8.26
CA SER A 20 -15.33 -0.54 -9.24
C SER A 20 -14.74 0.84 -8.95
N GLU A 21 -13.46 1.01 -9.28
CA GLU A 21 -12.74 2.29 -9.15
C GLU A 21 -13.41 3.40 -9.99
N ILE A 22 -13.98 3.04 -11.14
CA ILE A 22 -14.71 3.96 -12.02
C ILE A 22 -15.96 4.50 -11.32
N ASN A 23 -16.71 3.63 -10.63
CA ASN A 23 -17.90 4.04 -9.89
C ASN A 23 -17.53 4.94 -8.69
N LEU A 24 -16.37 4.71 -8.06
CA LEU A 24 -15.84 5.60 -7.03
C LEU A 24 -15.60 7.02 -7.58
N ILE A 25 -14.96 7.13 -8.74
CA ILE A 25 -14.64 8.43 -9.35
C ILE A 25 -15.91 9.16 -9.80
N LEU A 26 -16.86 8.45 -10.42
CA LEU A 26 -18.09 9.04 -10.96
C LEU A 26 -19.09 9.41 -9.87
N THR A 27 -19.28 8.54 -8.88
CA THR A 27 -20.31 8.70 -7.85
C THR A 27 -19.78 9.47 -6.64
N GLY A 28 -18.44 9.56 -6.49
CA GLY A 28 -17.79 10.22 -5.35
C GLY A 28 -18.09 9.58 -4.01
N ARG A 29 -18.73 8.39 -3.99
CA ARG A 29 -19.13 7.68 -2.77
C ARG A 29 -17.98 6.80 -2.33
N THR A 30 -17.15 7.34 -1.45
CA THR A 30 -16.17 6.55 -0.71
C THR A 30 -16.85 5.74 0.40
N PRO A 31 -16.32 4.55 0.74
CA PRO A 31 -16.79 3.82 1.90
C PRO A 31 -16.50 4.65 3.14
N GLN A 32 -17.54 4.93 3.95
CA GLN A 32 -17.39 5.75 5.16
C GLN A 32 -16.62 5.04 6.28
N LYS A 33 -16.63 3.71 6.27
CA LYS A 33 -15.96 2.88 7.26
C LYS A 33 -15.48 1.61 6.58
N VAL A 34 -14.25 1.22 6.88
CA VAL A 34 -13.68 -0.06 6.46
C VAL A 34 -13.17 -0.77 7.70
N LEU A 35 -13.62 -1.99 7.93
CA LEU A 35 -13.19 -2.81 9.06
C LEU A 35 -12.21 -3.86 8.60
N PHE A 36 -11.06 -3.92 9.27
CA PHE A 36 -10.03 -4.91 9.03
C PHE A 36 -10.01 -5.91 10.18
N HIS A 37 -10.05 -7.19 9.80
CA HIS A 37 -9.79 -8.30 10.70
C HIS A 37 -8.52 -8.98 10.21
N ILE A 38 -7.48 -8.93 11.05
CA ILE A 38 -6.15 -9.47 10.75
C ILE A 38 -5.85 -10.53 11.80
N GLU A 39 -5.66 -11.76 11.35
CA GLU A 39 -5.26 -12.89 12.18
C GLU A 39 -3.89 -13.40 11.73
N ARG A 40 -3.01 -13.65 12.70
CA ARG A 40 -1.68 -14.20 12.43
C ARG A 40 -1.75 -15.71 12.66
N ILE A 41 -1.49 -16.46 11.60
CA ILE A 41 -1.41 -17.90 11.60
C ILE A 41 0.06 -18.30 11.68
N ASP A 42 0.41 -19.06 12.71
CA ASP A 42 1.75 -19.63 12.86
C ASP A 42 1.93 -20.82 11.90
N LEU A 43 3.16 -21.03 11.44
CA LEU A 43 3.51 -22.12 10.53
C LEU A 43 3.28 -23.49 11.16
N SER A 44 3.28 -23.59 12.50
CA SER A 44 2.96 -24.81 13.23
C SER A 44 1.52 -25.27 13.04
N CYS A 45 0.62 -24.38 12.65
CA CYS A 45 -0.79 -24.70 12.41
C CYS A 45 -1.06 -25.18 10.97
N LEU A 46 -0.04 -25.20 10.09
CA LEU A 46 -0.18 -25.68 8.72
C LEU A 46 -0.22 -27.21 8.68
N PRO A 47 -1.08 -27.81 7.84
CA PRO A 47 -1.03 -29.23 7.60
C PRO A 47 0.31 -29.61 6.94
N PRO A 48 0.93 -30.73 7.35
CA PRO A 48 2.27 -31.11 6.91
C PRO A 48 2.33 -31.69 5.48
N ARG A 49 1.20 -31.98 4.85
CA ARG A 49 1.11 -32.55 3.51
C ARG A 49 0.48 -31.56 2.54
N ASP A 50 1.06 -31.45 1.35
CA ASP A 50 0.60 -30.54 0.30
C ASP A 50 -0.85 -30.80 -0.13
N ASP A 51 -1.28 -32.06 -0.16
CA ASP A 51 -2.65 -32.46 -0.51
C ASP A 51 -3.69 -31.92 0.51
N ASP A 52 -3.30 -31.83 1.78
CA ASP A 52 -4.17 -31.39 2.87
C ASP A 52 -4.22 -29.85 2.97
N ILE A 53 -3.26 -29.13 2.37
CA ILE A 53 -3.23 -27.66 2.33
C ILE A 53 -4.43 -27.11 1.55
N ALA A 54 -4.78 -27.73 0.41
CA ALA A 54 -5.89 -27.27 -0.40
C ALA A 54 -7.23 -27.35 0.36
N GLN A 55 -7.44 -28.43 1.12
CA GLN A 55 -8.60 -28.58 1.98
C GLN A 55 -8.60 -27.56 3.12
N TRP A 56 -7.47 -27.37 3.77
CA TRP A 56 -7.31 -26.37 4.85
C TRP A 56 -7.60 -24.94 4.38
N ILE A 57 -7.12 -24.55 3.20
CA ILE A 57 -7.43 -23.22 2.61
C ILE A 57 -8.93 -23.10 2.33
N ASN A 58 -9.56 -24.15 1.82
CA ASN A 58 -10.99 -24.15 1.54
C ASN A 58 -11.82 -24.00 2.83
N GLU A 59 -11.48 -24.76 3.88
CA GLU A 59 -12.11 -24.65 5.19
C GLU A 59 -11.94 -23.24 5.78
N LEU A 60 -10.76 -22.63 5.65
CA LEU A 60 -10.52 -21.23 6.04
C LEU A 60 -11.38 -20.25 5.26
N TRP A 61 -11.57 -20.45 3.96
CA TRP A 61 -12.43 -19.61 3.13
C TRP A 61 -13.89 -19.75 3.52
N ILE A 62 -14.38 -20.95 3.75
CA ILE A 62 -15.77 -21.20 4.19
C ILE A 62 -16.01 -20.51 5.54
N ALA A 63 -15.12 -20.68 6.51
CA ALA A 63 -15.23 -20.02 7.81
C ALA A 63 -15.20 -18.48 7.70
N LYS A 64 -14.42 -17.94 6.75
CA LYS A 64 -14.38 -16.51 6.47
C LYS A 64 -15.69 -16.00 5.87
N ASP A 65 -16.27 -16.76 4.94
CA ASP A 65 -17.54 -16.41 4.29
C ASP A 65 -18.68 -16.40 5.31
N GLU A 66 -18.77 -17.43 6.17
CA GLU A 66 -19.73 -17.46 7.28
C GLU A 66 -19.56 -16.27 8.24
N LYS A 67 -18.32 -15.88 8.55
CA LYS A 67 -18.02 -14.71 9.38
C LYS A 67 -18.46 -13.41 8.70
N LEU A 68 -18.30 -13.30 7.39
CA LEU A 68 -18.75 -12.14 6.60
C LEU A 68 -20.28 -12.09 6.52
N ASP A 69 -20.95 -13.21 6.27
CA ASP A 69 -22.41 -13.30 6.26
C ASP A 69 -23.01 -12.91 7.62
N SER A 70 -22.40 -13.40 8.70
CA SER A 70 -22.74 -13.02 10.07
C SER A 70 -22.56 -11.52 10.31
N PHE A 71 -21.53 -10.92 9.71
CA PHE A 71 -21.25 -9.48 9.81
C PHE A 71 -22.27 -8.64 9.03
N TYR A 72 -22.59 -9.02 7.79
CA TYR A 72 -23.58 -8.30 6.97
C TYR A 72 -25.03 -8.49 7.44
N SER A 73 -25.31 -9.56 8.20
CA SER A 73 -26.62 -9.80 8.81
C SER A 73 -26.90 -8.91 10.03
N GLN A 74 -25.89 -8.25 10.61
CA GLN A 74 -26.06 -7.35 11.76
C GLN A 74 -26.68 -6.01 11.33
N GLN A 75 -27.66 -5.50 12.09
CA GLN A 75 -28.25 -4.19 11.82
C GLN A 75 -27.38 -3.04 12.38
N PRO A 76 -27.29 -1.89 11.68
CA PRO A 76 -26.62 -0.69 12.19
C PRO A 76 -27.25 -0.25 13.53
N PRO A 77 -26.48 0.23 14.54
CA PRO A 77 -25.28 1.06 14.37
C PRO A 77 -23.96 0.41 14.85
N ARG A 78 -24.00 -0.83 15.35
CA ARG A 78 -22.83 -1.54 15.90
C ARG A 78 -22.55 -2.81 15.12
N ILE A 79 -22.03 -2.63 13.91
CA ILE A 79 -21.55 -3.74 13.08
C ILE A 79 -20.09 -4.02 13.48
N HIS A 80 -19.86 -5.18 14.09
CA HIS A 80 -18.56 -5.59 14.61
C HIS A 80 -18.30 -7.05 14.22
N PHE A 81 -17.07 -7.38 13.79
CA PHE A 81 -16.69 -8.79 13.71
C PHE A 81 -16.76 -9.44 15.11
N PRO A 82 -17.25 -10.68 15.23
CA PRO A 82 -17.12 -11.44 16.47
C PRO A 82 -15.63 -11.64 16.80
N ASN A 83 -15.25 -11.38 18.07
CA ASN A 83 -13.88 -11.33 18.60
C ASN A 83 -13.13 -9.99 18.33
N ASP A 84 -13.26 -9.04 19.27
CA ASP A 84 -12.98 -7.60 19.09
C ASP A 84 -11.56 -7.14 19.48
N ASN A 85 -10.63 -8.05 19.75
CA ASN A 85 -9.37 -7.68 20.42
C ASN A 85 -8.34 -6.99 19.50
N ASN A 86 -8.37 -7.22 18.18
CA ASN A 86 -7.37 -6.73 17.21
C ASN A 86 -7.97 -5.94 16.03
N LYS A 87 -8.96 -5.08 16.25
CA LYS A 87 -9.58 -4.33 15.15
C LYS A 87 -8.85 -3.04 14.81
N PHE A 88 -8.40 -2.94 13.56
CA PHE A 88 -8.10 -1.66 12.92
C PHE A 88 -9.36 -1.17 12.21
N ILE A 89 -10.00 -0.17 12.80
CA ILE A 89 -11.07 0.59 12.14
C ILE A 89 -10.39 1.73 11.40
N TRP A 90 -10.61 1.85 10.09
CA TRP A 90 -10.23 3.07 9.39
C TRP A 90 -11.16 4.18 9.86
N GLU A 91 -10.62 5.04 10.70
CA GLU A 91 -11.31 6.21 11.23
C GLU A 91 -11.44 7.26 10.12
N ASP A 92 -12.61 7.89 10.01
CA ASP A 92 -12.81 8.96 9.04
C ASP A 92 -11.84 10.10 9.35
N ASP A 93 -11.18 10.63 8.32
CA ASP A 93 -10.19 11.69 8.50
C ASP A 93 -10.87 12.87 9.21
N ASN A 94 -10.25 13.34 10.30
CA ASN A 94 -10.74 14.52 11.01
C ASN A 94 -10.79 15.73 10.07
N SER A 95 -11.68 16.70 10.31
CA SER A 95 -11.85 17.90 9.47
C SER A 95 -10.52 18.66 9.28
N LEU A 96 -9.67 18.68 10.31
CA LEU A 96 -8.31 19.21 10.24
C LEU A 96 -7.41 18.42 9.28
N GLN A 97 -7.44 17.09 9.33
CA GLN A 97 -6.65 16.24 8.42
C GLN A 97 -7.10 16.42 6.97
N LYS A 98 -8.41 16.50 6.71
CA LYS A 98 -8.96 16.81 5.38
C LYS A 98 -8.44 18.16 4.86
N THR A 99 -8.42 19.17 5.73
CA THR A 99 -7.92 20.52 5.40
C THR A 99 -6.43 20.53 5.12
N VAL A 100 -5.62 19.85 5.94
CA VAL A 100 -4.17 19.73 5.75
C VAL A 100 -3.85 19.00 4.44
N LYS A 101 -4.57 17.92 4.13
CA LYS A 101 -4.41 17.19 2.85
C LYS A 101 -4.72 18.09 1.66
N LEU A 102 -5.82 18.85 1.72
CA LEU A 102 -6.17 19.80 0.66
C LEU A 102 -5.14 20.92 0.52
N PHE A 103 -4.68 21.50 1.62
CA PHE A 103 -3.64 22.53 1.61
C PHE A 103 -2.33 22.02 1.01
N THR A 104 -1.94 20.80 1.40
CA THR A 104 -0.75 20.13 0.87
C THR A 104 -0.87 19.92 -0.64
N LEU A 105 -2.03 19.45 -1.13
CA LEU A 105 -2.30 19.30 -2.55
C LEU A 105 -2.20 20.64 -3.30
N CYS A 106 -2.85 21.68 -2.80
CA CYS A 106 -2.79 23.02 -3.39
C CYS A 106 -1.36 23.57 -3.41
N PHE A 107 -0.61 23.41 -2.31
CA PHE A 107 0.78 23.82 -2.22
C PHE A 107 1.64 23.13 -3.28
N TRP A 108 1.51 21.82 -3.45
CA TRP A 108 2.26 21.08 -4.46
C TRP A 108 1.88 21.49 -5.89
N LEU A 109 0.59 21.70 -6.17
CA LEU A 109 0.12 22.17 -7.49
C LEU A 109 0.67 23.56 -7.84
N LEU A 110 0.66 24.49 -6.88
CA LEU A 110 1.24 25.82 -7.06
C LEU A 110 2.76 25.76 -7.25
N LEU A 111 3.45 24.96 -6.44
CA LEU A 111 4.89 24.77 -6.53
C LEU A 111 5.29 24.21 -7.90
N ILE A 112 4.61 23.17 -8.37
CA ILE A 112 4.85 22.57 -9.69
C ILE A 112 4.64 23.60 -10.80
N THR A 113 3.53 24.35 -10.75
CA THR A 113 3.22 25.40 -11.74
C THR A 113 4.28 26.49 -11.75
N LEU A 114 4.76 26.91 -10.58
CA LEU A 114 5.81 27.90 -10.43
C LEU A 114 7.15 27.41 -11.01
N TRP A 115 7.52 26.14 -10.77
CA TRP A 115 8.71 25.54 -11.39
C TRP A 115 8.60 25.47 -12.92
N PHE A 116 7.43 25.07 -13.45
CA PHE A 116 7.19 25.10 -14.90
C PHE A 116 7.29 26.51 -15.47
N TYR A 117 6.77 27.52 -14.77
CA TYR A 117 6.91 28.91 -15.19
C TYR A 117 8.37 29.34 -15.23
N HIS A 118 9.14 29.11 -14.16
CA HIS A 118 10.56 29.46 -14.13
C HIS A 118 11.41 28.70 -15.17
N LEU A 119 10.99 27.50 -15.56
CA LEU A 119 11.62 26.75 -16.65
C LEU A 119 11.53 27.50 -17.99
N THR A 120 10.53 28.34 -18.21
CA THR A 120 10.39 29.11 -19.47
C THR A 120 11.22 30.40 -19.48
N PHE A 121 11.38 31.05 -18.33
CA PHE A 121 12.00 32.38 -18.23
C PHE A 121 13.50 32.33 -17.89
N LEU A 122 13.90 31.45 -16.95
CA LEU A 122 15.26 31.45 -16.40
C LEU A 122 16.15 30.42 -17.11
N ARG A 123 17.09 30.89 -17.94
CA ARG A 123 18.06 30.03 -18.63
C ARG A 123 18.91 29.16 -17.68
N PHE A 124 19.23 29.67 -16.49
CA PHE A 124 19.96 28.90 -15.49
C PHE A 124 19.19 27.64 -15.05
N VAL A 125 17.88 27.77 -14.82
CA VAL A 125 17.01 26.65 -14.44
C VAL A 125 16.91 25.63 -15.58
N GLN A 126 16.84 26.09 -16.84
CA GLN A 126 16.84 25.22 -18.02
C GLN A 126 18.11 24.37 -18.12
N VAL A 127 19.29 24.98 -17.92
CA VAL A 127 20.57 24.26 -17.97
C VAL A 127 20.68 23.24 -16.85
N LEU A 128 20.29 23.60 -15.62
CA LEU A 128 20.25 22.66 -14.51
C LEU A 128 19.30 21.49 -14.78
N PHE A 129 18.10 21.77 -15.29
CA PHE A 129 17.12 20.72 -15.62
C PHE A 129 17.64 19.80 -16.72
N ALA A 130 18.26 20.34 -17.76
CA ALA A 130 18.90 19.56 -18.81
C ALA A 130 20.05 18.69 -18.27
N TYR A 131 20.87 19.22 -17.34
CA TYR A 131 21.90 18.45 -16.65
C TYR A 131 21.30 17.28 -15.85
N PHE A 132 20.21 17.49 -15.11
CA PHE A 132 19.54 16.42 -14.37
C PHE A 132 18.96 15.34 -15.30
N ILE A 133 18.35 15.72 -16.43
CA ILE A 133 17.89 14.78 -17.45
C ILE A 133 19.08 13.96 -17.99
N PHE A 134 20.17 14.63 -18.34
CA PHE A 134 21.36 13.96 -18.86
C PHE A 134 21.93 12.97 -17.83
N ALA A 135 22.08 13.38 -16.57
CA ALA A 135 22.54 12.53 -15.49
C ALA A 135 21.60 11.32 -15.28
N TYR A 136 20.29 11.53 -15.35
CA TYR A 136 19.29 10.46 -15.25
C TYR A 136 19.41 9.46 -16.39
N VAL A 137 19.48 9.93 -17.64
CA VAL A 137 19.64 9.06 -18.83
C VAL A 137 20.96 8.30 -18.75
N TYR A 138 22.05 8.95 -18.33
CA TYR A 138 23.34 8.30 -18.14
C TYR A 138 23.28 7.18 -17.10
N VAL A 139 22.68 7.44 -15.93
CA VAL A 139 22.51 6.42 -14.87
C VAL A 139 21.61 5.28 -15.35
N HIS A 140 20.51 5.60 -16.03
CA HIS A 140 19.58 4.60 -16.54
C HIS A 140 20.22 3.74 -17.63
N SER A 141 20.98 4.33 -18.55
CA SER A 141 21.69 3.58 -19.59
C SER A 141 22.78 2.67 -19.01
N LYS A 142 23.51 3.12 -17.99
CA LYS A 142 24.62 2.35 -17.40
C LYS A 142 24.17 1.26 -16.42
N TYR A 143 23.15 1.52 -15.62
CA TYR A 143 22.74 0.63 -14.53
C TYR A 143 21.34 0.07 -14.69
N GLY A 144 20.55 0.51 -15.67
CA GLY A 144 19.13 0.14 -15.80
C GLY A 144 18.20 0.85 -14.81
N GLY A 145 18.76 1.73 -13.96
CA GLY A 145 18.00 2.50 -12.98
C GLY A 145 18.84 2.87 -11.74
N ILE A 146 18.33 3.84 -10.97
CA ILE A 146 18.99 4.31 -9.75
C ILE A 146 19.06 3.19 -8.69
N GLN A 147 18.00 2.39 -8.56
CA GLN A 147 17.95 1.27 -7.60
C GLN A 147 19.04 0.23 -7.89
N GLN A 148 19.21 -0.13 -9.16
CA GLN A 148 20.22 -1.10 -9.58
C GLN A 148 21.65 -0.55 -9.39
N MET A 149 21.86 0.75 -9.62
CA MET A 149 23.14 1.41 -9.32
C MET A 149 23.48 1.31 -7.82
N VAL A 150 22.50 1.58 -6.95
CA VAL A 150 22.68 1.46 -5.50
C VAL A 150 22.97 0.01 -5.10
N TYR A 151 22.23 -0.95 -5.67
CA TYR A 151 22.45 -2.37 -5.43
C TYR A 151 23.84 -2.82 -5.85
N VAL A 152 24.30 -2.46 -7.05
CA VAL A 152 25.65 -2.79 -7.56
C VAL A 152 26.73 -2.19 -6.66
N LYS A 153 26.57 -0.92 -6.25
CA LYS A 153 27.53 -0.25 -5.35
C LYS A 153 27.56 -0.88 -3.96
N TRP A 154 26.39 -1.25 -3.43
CA TRP A 154 26.27 -1.98 -2.17
C TRP A 154 26.94 -3.36 -2.26
N TRP A 155 26.69 -4.10 -3.34
CA TRP A 155 27.29 -5.41 -3.58
C TRP A 155 28.83 -5.35 -3.64
N HIS A 156 29.39 -4.37 -4.36
CA HIS A 156 30.84 -4.16 -4.39
C HIS A 156 31.43 -3.84 -3.02
N THR A 157 30.71 -3.06 -2.20
CA THR A 157 31.13 -2.71 -0.84
C THR A 157 31.08 -3.92 0.10
N MET A 158 30.08 -4.78 -0.05
CA MET A 158 30.00 -6.03 0.73
C MET A 158 31.10 -7.01 0.33
N LYS A 159 31.39 -7.15 -0.96
CA LYS A 159 32.46 -8.03 -1.46
C LYS A 159 33.85 -7.58 -0.99
N SER A 160 34.11 -6.26 -0.92
CA SER A 160 35.39 -5.77 -0.38
C SER A 160 35.52 -6.02 1.12
N LYS A 161 34.44 -5.87 1.89
CA LYS A 161 34.44 -6.21 3.32
C LYS A 161 34.71 -7.69 3.55
N ILE A 162 34.04 -8.58 2.81
CA ILE A 162 34.23 -10.03 2.92
C ILE A 162 35.66 -10.45 2.54
N ALA A 163 36.29 -9.80 1.56
CA ALA A 163 37.67 -10.10 1.17
C ALA A 163 38.74 -9.67 2.20
N HIS A 164 38.35 -8.90 3.22
CA HIS A 164 39.23 -8.46 4.31
C HIS A 164 39.04 -9.27 5.61
N TRP A 165 38.14 -10.24 5.64
CA TRP A 165 37.96 -11.23 6.72
C TRP A 165 38.43 -12.60 6.24
#